data_AF-A0A3D1Q718-F1
#
_entry.id   AF-A0A3D1Q718-F1
#
_cell.length_a   1.000
_cell.length_b   1.000
_cell.length_c   1.000
_cell.angle_alpha   90.00
_cell.angle_beta   90.00
_cell.angle_gamma   90.00
#
_symmetry.space_group_name_H-M   'P 1'
#
loop_
_entity.id
_entity.type
_entity.pdbx_description
1 polymer ?
#
loop_
_entity_poly.entity_id
_entity_poly.type
_entity_poly.pdbx_seq_one_letter_code
_entity_poly.pdbx_strand_id
1 'polypeptide(L)'
;MKGIRLRLTASFMVVIIFTVVILEMLLIYIVKQNYYNSLEGSLTNQIKICADMYTKYFANTSLQDNVLYNVDAFWNQSNAEVQIADRDGNIVMDSQGAIPPEMAGSDIKEALDGKTGVWVGHLNGQKVMAVANPLKSGEEIVGALRFIASLSAVDQDIAKTEKIFIFIGLLVILIVGSMSIFLANTIV
;
A
#
# COMPACT_ATOMS: atom_id res chain seq x y z
N MET A 1 28.83 45.73 12.47
CA MET A 1 28.63 45.15 11.12
C MET A 1 28.52 43.61 11.12
N LYS A 2 29.41 42.86 11.80
CA LYS A 2 29.32 41.37 11.88
C LYS A 2 27.96 40.84 12.41
N GLY A 3 27.34 41.52 13.39
CA GLY A 3 26.05 41.10 13.96
C GLY A 3 24.84 41.26 13.02
N ILE A 4 24.85 42.25 12.11
CA ILE A 4 23.74 42.45 11.16
C ILE A 4 23.82 41.44 10.02
N ARG A 5 25.03 41.16 9.49
CA ARG A 5 25.25 40.09 8.50
C ARG A 5 24.83 38.72 9.04
N LEU A 6 25.26 38.38 10.26
CA LEU A 6 24.92 37.10 10.89
C LEU A 6 23.41 36.93 11.07
N ARG A 7 22.72 37.98 11.53
CA ARG A 7 21.26 37.95 11.70
C ARG A 7 20.52 37.79 10.38
N LEU A 8 20.99 38.46 9.33
CA LEU A 8 20.40 38.40 7.99
C LEU A 8 20.57 37.01 7.35
N THR A 9 21.80 36.47 7.36
CA THR A 9 22.09 35.12 6.84
C THR A 9 21.35 34.03 7.63
N ALA A 10 21.25 34.16 8.95
CA ALA A 10 20.50 33.23 9.78
C ALA A 10 19.00 33.21 9.41
N SER A 11 18.38 34.38 9.20
CA SER A 11 16.99 34.47 8.77
C SER A 11 16.77 33.79 7.42
N PHE A 12 17.63 34.01 6.43
CA PHE A 12 17.54 33.32 5.14
C PHE A 12 17.74 31.80 5.27
N MET A 13 18.69 31.36 6.10
CA MET A 13 18.92 29.94 6.34
C MET A 13 17.68 29.25 6.93
N VAL A 14 17.02 29.88 7.90
CA VAL A 14 15.77 29.37 8.49
C VAL A 14 14.69 29.22 7.42
N VAL A 15 14.52 30.22 6.55
CA VAL A 15 13.53 30.17 5.46
C VAL A 15 13.83 29.04 4.48
N ILE A 16 15.10 28.86 4.10
CA ILE A 16 15.54 27.78 3.19
C ILE A 16 15.23 26.42 3.80
N ILE A 17 15.67 26.17 5.04
CA ILE A 17 15.45 24.90 5.73
C ILE A 17 13.94 24.62 5.83
N PHE A 18 13.15 25.60 6.23
CA PHE A 18 11.71 25.44 6.37
C PHE A 18 11.03 25.09 5.04
N THR A 19 11.43 25.78 3.97
CA THR A 19 10.90 25.52 2.62
C THR A 19 11.26 24.12 2.14
N VAL A 20 12.52 23.71 2.32
CA VAL A 20 12.98 22.36 1.94
C VAL A 20 12.26 21.29 2.76
N VAL A 21 12.12 21.47 4.08
CA VAL A 21 11.42 20.50 4.94
C VAL A 21 9.95 20.34 4.54
N ILE A 22 9.25 21.44 4.23
CA ILE A 22 7.86 21.36 3.72
C ILE A 22 7.80 20.59 2.40
N LEU A 23 8.71 20.88 1.48
CA LEU A 23 8.78 20.20 0.19
C LEU A 23 9.04 18.70 0.38
N GLU A 24 10.00 18.34 1.22
CA GLU A 24 10.33 16.95 1.55
C GLU A 24 9.12 16.21 2.14
N MET A 25 8.42 16.80 3.12
CA MET A 25 7.21 16.19 3.70
C MET A 25 6.14 15.92 2.63
N LEU A 26 5.93 16.88 1.71
CA LEU A 26 4.97 16.73 0.62
C LEU A 26 5.39 15.63 -0.36
N LEU A 27 6.67 15.59 -0.77
CA LEU A 27 7.18 14.59 -1.70
C LEU A 27 7.10 13.18 -1.12
N ILE A 28 7.51 13.01 0.14
CA ILE A 28 7.45 11.73 0.85
C ILE A 28 6.00 11.25 0.97
N TYR A 29 5.08 12.14 1.33
CA TYR A 29 3.65 11.82 1.39
C TYR A 29 3.11 11.33 0.05
N ILE A 30 3.40 12.06 -1.04
CA ILE A 30 2.95 11.70 -2.39
C ILE A 30 3.53 10.35 -2.82
N VAL A 31 4.82 10.12 -2.60
CA VAL A 31 5.47 8.85 -2.95
C VAL A 31 4.82 7.70 -2.18
N LYS A 32 4.71 7.80 -0.86
CA LYS A 32 4.08 6.76 -0.05
C LYS A 32 2.66 6.44 -0.51
N GLN A 33 1.86 7.47 -0.77
CA GLN A 33 0.50 7.31 -1.26
C GLN A 33 0.47 6.62 -2.63
N ASN A 34 1.34 7.02 -3.56
CA ASN A 34 1.40 6.43 -4.89
C ASN A 34 1.77 4.94 -4.86
N TYR A 35 2.73 4.55 -4.02
CA TYR A 35 3.13 3.14 -3.88
C TYR A 35 2.00 2.29 -3.33
N TYR A 36 1.29 2.76 -2.30
CA TYR A 36 0.17 2.04 -1.69
C TYR A 36 -1.01 1.94 -2.65
N ASN A 37 -1.37 3.04 -3.32
CA ASN A 37 -2.44 3.06 -4.32
C ASN A 37 -2.12 2.16 -5.52
N SER A 38 -0.86 2.09 -5.94
CA SER A 38 -0.43 1.23 -7.05
C SER A 38 -0.56 -0.25 -6.68
N LEU A 39 -0.16 -0.63 -5.46
CA LEU A 39 -0.35 -1.99 -4.97
C LEU A 39 -1.84 -2.34 -4.86
N GLU A 40 -2.64 -1.47 -4.24
CA GLU A 40 -4.08 -1.65 -4.08
C GLU A 40 -4.77 -1.82 -5.44
N GLY A 41 -4.45 -0.94 -6.41
CA GLY A 41 -5.01 -1.01 -7.76
C GLY A 41 -4.61 -2.28 -8.50
N SER A 42 -3.36 -2.72 -8.34
CA SER A 42 -2.87 -3.98 -8.93
C SER A 42 -3.60 -5.20 -8.35
N LEU A 43 -3.68 -5.30 -7.02
CA LEU A 43 -4.39 -6.38 -6.33
C LEU A 43 -5.89 -6.37 -6.68
N THR A 44 -6.51 -5.19 -6.69
CA THR A 44 -7.92 -5.00 -7.05
C THR A 44 -8.22 -5.47 -8.47
N ASN A 45 -7.34 -5.17 -9.43
CA ASN A 45 -7.53 -5.63 -10.80
C ASN A 45 -7.37 -7.14 -10.93
N GLN A 46 -6.33 -7.71 -10.30
CA GLN A 46 -6.09 -9.14 -10.34
C GLN A 46 -7.22 -9.93 -9.68
N ILE A 47 -7.68 -9.51 -8.50
CA ILE A 47 -8.72 -10.21 -7.75
C ILE A 47 -10.07 -10.17 -8.47
N LYS A 48 -10.40 -9.06 -9.14
CA LYS A 48 -11.62 -8.95 -9.96
C LYS A 48 -11.59 -9.92 -11.13
N ILE A 49 -10.45 -10.03 -11.82
CA ILE A 49 -10.27 -11.00 -12.91
C ILE A 49 -10.48 -12.43 -12.38
N CYS A 50 -9.88 -12.77 -11.23
CA CYS A 50 -10.05 -14.08 -10.61
C CYS A 50 -11.51 -14.34 -10.16
N ALA A 51 -12.19 -13.36 -9.58
CA ALA A 51 -13.58 -13.48 -9.15
C ALA A 51 -14.55 -13.62 -10.36
N ASP A 52 -14.29 -12.91 -11.45
CA ASP A 52 -15.05 -13.04 -12.70
C ASP A 52 -14.83 -14.41 -13.35
N MET A 53 -13.59 -14.92 -13.33
CA MET A 53 -13.29 -16.29 -13.76
C MET A 53 -14.01 -17.34 -12.90
N TYR A 54 -14.02 -17.18 -11.58
CA TYR A 54 -14.80 -18.02 -10.67
C TYR A 54 -16.28 -18.05 -11.09
N THR A 55 -16.86 -16.86 -11.23
CA THR A 55 -18.28 -16.70 -11.59
C THR A 55 -18.61 -17.36 -12.93
N LYS A 56 -17.69 -17.29 -13.90
CA LYS A 56 -17.90 -17.85 -15.25
C LYS A 56 -17.75 -19.37 -15.33
N TYR A 57 -16.78 -19.95 -14.60
CA TYR A 57 -16.37 -21.34 -14.80
C TYR A 57 -16.76 -22.27 -13.64
N PHE A 58 -16.98 -21.73 -12.45
CA PHE A 58 -17.10 -22.51 -11.22
C PHE A 58 -18.38 -22.23 -10.42
N ALA A 59 -19.17 -21.21 -10.79
CA ALA A 59 -20.42 -20.84 -10.12
C ALA A 59 -21.50 -21.94 -10.05
N ASN A 60 -21.45 -22.93 -10.96
CA ASN A 60 -22.40 -24.04 -11.01
C ASN A 60 -22.10 -25.15 -9.99
N THR A 61 -20.98 -25.06 -9.28
CA THR A 61 -20.55 -26.01 -8.24
C THR A 61 -20.52 -25.28 -6.90
N SER A 62 -20.71 -25.99 -5.79
CA SER A 62 -20.63 -25.39 -4.46
C SER A 62 -19.23 -24.79 -4.21
N LEU A 63 -19.16 -23.74 -3.41
CA LEU A 63 -17.88 -23.11 -3.04
C LEU A 63 -16.95 -24.14 -2.37
N GLN A 64 -17.52 -25.01 -1.54
CA GLN A 64 -16.82 -26.07 -0.82
C GLN A 64 -16.19 -27.09 -1.79
N ASP A 65 -16.93 -27.52 -2.82
CA ASP A 65 -16.40 -28.44 -3.83
C ASP A 65 -15.33 -27.77 -4.70
N ASN A 66 -15.51 -26.49 -5.06
CA ASN A 66 -14.51 -25.75 -5.83
C ASN A 66 -13.20 -25.59 -5.06
N VAL A 67 -13.28 -25.26 -3.78
CA VAL A 67 -12.13 -25.20 -2.86
C VAL A 67 -11.46 -26.57 -2.75
N LEU A 68 -12.23 -27.65 -2.62
CA LEU A 68 -11.72 -29.00 -2.39
C LEU A 68 -11.06 -29.62 -3.64
N TYR A 69 -11.59 -29.37 -4.83
CA TYR A 69 -11.19 -30.07 -6.07
C TYR A 69 -10.41 -29.21 -7.07
N ASN A 70 -10.40 -27.89 -6.95
CA ASN A 70 -9.78 -26.99 -7.93
C ASN A 70 -8.78 -26.00 -7.32
N VAL A 71 -8.26 -26.28 -6.11
CA VAL A 71 -7.37 -25.38 -5.36
C VAL A 71 -6.17 -24.92 -6.20
N ASP A 72 -5.60 -25.80 -7.02
CA ASP A 72 -4.42 -25.48 -7.86
C ASP A 72 -4.74 -24.55 -9.05
N ALA A 73 -5.99 -24.55 -9.52
CA ALA A 73 -6.42 -23.82 -10.71
C ALA A 73 -6.67 -22.32 -10.44
N PHE A 74 -6.94 -21.96 -9.18
CA PHE A 74 -7.27 -20.58 -8.81
C PHE A 74 -6.06 -19.74 -8.36
N TRP A 75 -5.01 -20.35 -7.78
CA TRP A 75 -4.04 -19.58 -6.96
C TRP A 75 -2.59 -19.58 -7.44
N ASN A 76 -2.19 -20.46 -8.37
CA ASN A 76 -0.82 -20.53 -8.90
C ASN A 76 -0.39 -19.33 -9.78
N GLN A 77 -1.26 -18.33 -9.97
CA GLN A 77 -0.97 -17.15 -10.80
C GLN A 77 -0.71 -15.87 -9.99
N SER A 78 -0.86 -15.89 -8.67
CA SER A 78 -0.69 -14.70 -7.82
C SER A 78 0.58 -14.78 -6.97
N ASN A 79 1.33 -13.68 -6.89
CA ASN A 79 2.43 -13.51 -5.92
C ASN A 79 1.93 -13.14 -4.51
N ALA A 80 0.60 -13.07 -4.32
CA ALA A 80 -0.04 -12.77 -3.04
C ALA A 80 -0.60 -14.06 -2.41
N GLU A 81 -0.67 -14.08 -1.08
CA GLU A 81 -1.41 -15.09 -0.36
C GLU A 81 -2.90 -14.97 -0.70
N VAL A 82 -3.56 -16.11 -0.88
CA VAL A 82 -4.97 -16.17 -1.25
C VAL A 82 -5.77 -16.91 -0.20
N GLN A 83 -6.90 -16.31 0.19
CA GLN A 83 -7.89 -16.89 1.08
C GLN A 83 -9.28 -16.87 0.42
N ILE A 84 -10.09 -17.87 0.74
CA ILE A 84 -11.54 -17.86 0.46
C ILE A 84 -12.27 -17.83 1.80
N ALA A 85 -13.23 -16.92 1.91
CA ALA A 85 -14.22 -16.89 2.98
C ALA A 85 -15.58 -17.38 2.49
N ASP A 86 -16.32 -18.09 3.36
CA ASP A 86 -17.74 -18.39 3.15
C ASP A 86 -18.63 -17.16 3.38
N ARG A 87 -19.95 -17.34 3.28
CA ARG A 87 -20.94 -16.25 3.45
C ARG A 87 -21.03 -15.72 4.88
N ASP A 88 -20.62 -16.54 5.86
CA ASP A 88 -20.56 -16.16 7.26
C ASP A 88 -19.24 -15.44 7.61
N GLY A 89 -18.33 -15.34 6.63
CA GLY A 89 -17.03 -14.70 6.75
C GLY A 89 -15.91 -15.63 7.21
N ASN A 90 -16.20 -16.92 7.46
CA ASN A 90 -15.18 -17.85 7.92
C ASN A 90 -14.23 -18.23 6.78
N ILE A 91 -12.93 -18.25 7.07
CA ILE A 91 -11.92 -18.69 6.10
C ILE A 91 -12.04 -20.20 5.92
N VAL A 92 -12.42 -20.61 4.70
CA VAL A 92 -12.56 -22.02 4.30
C VAL A 92 -11.35 -22.53 3.52
N MET A 93 -10.50 -21.63 3.05
CA MET A 93 -9.28 -21.96 2.32
C MET A 93 -8.20 -20.90 2.55
N ASP A 94 -6.95 -21.35 2.72
CA ASP A 94 -5.76 -20.52 2.72
C ASP A 94 -4.65 -21.19 1.90
N SER A 95 -4.11 -20.47 0.92
CA SER A 95 -3.01 -20.92 0.05
C SER A 95 -1.71 -21.25 0.80
N GLN A 96 -1.50 -20.71 2.00
CA GLN A 96 -0.35 -21.01 2.86
C GLN A 96 -0.61 -22.19 3.81
N GLY A 97 -1.81 -22.79 3.77
CA GLY A 97 -2.14 -24.01 4.52
C GLY A 97 -2.37 -23.81 6.02
N ALA A 98 -2.39 -22.56 6.51
CA ALA A 98 -2.69 -22.23 7.89
C ALA A 98 -3.95 -21.37 7.94
N ILE A 99 -5.06 -21.89 8.48
CA ILE A 99 -6.29 -21.11 8.68
C ILE A 99 -6.06 -20.21 9.90
N PRO A 100 -6.00 -18.87 9.76
CA PRO A 100 -5.77 -17.99 10.90
C PRO A 100 -6.98 -18.02 11.85
N PRO A 101 -6.76 -18.04 13.17
CA PRO A 101 -7.86 -18.10 14.15
C PRO A 101 -8.68 -16.81 14.24
N GLU A 102 -8.18 -15.69 13.70
CA GLU A 102 -8.87 -14.39 13.80
C GLU A 102 -9.03 -13.67 12.46
N MET A 103 -10.25 -13.18 12.27
CA MET A 103 -10.70 -12.37 11.16
C MET A 103 -10.24 -10.92 11.39
N ALA A 104 -9.07 -10.54 10.87
CA ALA A 104 -8.60 -9.17 10.93
C ALA A 104 -8.96 -8.44 9.63
N GLY A 105 -9.88 -7.47 9.70
CA GLY A 105 -10.13 -6.50 8.63
C GLY A 105 -11.60 -6.27 8.27
N SER A 106 -11.88 -5.10 7.69
CA SER A 106 -13.22 -4.77 7.14
C SER A 106 -13.41 -5.30 5.71
N ASP A 107 -12.33 -5.76 5.07
CA ASP A 107 -12.29 -6.12 3.65
C ASP A 107 -13.26 -7.27 3.32
N ILE A 108 -13.23 -8.37 4.09
CA ILE A 108 -14.15 -9.50 3.87
C ILE A 108 -15.60 -9.06 4.06
N LYS A 109 -15.89 -8.25 5.08
CA LYS A 109 -17.25 -7.75 5.34
C LYS A 109 -17.75 -6.90 4.17
N GLU A 110 -16.92 -5.97 3.68
CA GLU A 110 -17.25 -5.13 2.52
C GLU A 110 -17.45 -5.97 1.25
N ALA A 111 -16.68 -7.06 1.09
CA ALA A 111 -16.87 -8.05 0.03
C ALA A 111 -18.20 -8.77 0.12
N LEU A 112 -18.59 -9.24 1.31
CA LEU A 112 -19.88 -9.87 1.55
C LEU A 112 -21.06 -8.90 1.39
N ASP A 113 -20.84 -7.60 1.59
CA ASP A 113 -21.79 -6.53 1.27
C ASP A 113 -21.83 -6.18 -0.24
N GLY A 114 -21.08 -6.91 -1.08
CA GLY A 114 -21.11 -6.83 -2.54
C GLY A 114 -20.17 -5.79 -3.16
N LYS A 115 -19.22 -5.23 -2.39
CA LYS A 115 -18.24 -4.24 -2.86
C LYS A 115 -16.82 -4.81 -2.82
N THR A 116 -15.85 -4.19 -3.48
CA THR A 116 -14.45 -4.54 -3.21
C THR A 116 -14.04 -3.91 -1.89
N GLY A 117 -13.56 -4.73 -0.95
CA GLY A 117 -13.06 -4.27 0.34
C GLY A 117 -11.53 -4.19 0.34
N VAL A 118 -10.98 -3.21 1.06
CA VAL A 118 -9.53 -3.03 1.22
C VAL A 118 -9.22 -2.79 2.69
N TRP A 119 -8.22 -3.50 3.21
CA TRP A 119 -7.77 -3.35 4.58
C TRP A 119 -6.24 -3.33 4.64
N VAL A 120 -5.69 -2.41 5.43
CA VAL A 120 -4.25 -2.34 5.72
C VAL A 120 -4.06 -2.52 7.21
N GLY A 121 -3.24 -3.49 7.59
CA GLY A 121 -3.01 -3.80 9.00
C GLY A 121 -1.84 -4.73 9.22
N HIS A 122 -1.82 -5.40 10.37
CA HIS A 122 -0.79 -6.37 10.71
C HIS A 122 -1.41 -7.76 10.83
N LEU A 123 -0.77 -8.74 10.21
CA LEU A 123 -1.16 -10.14 10.26
C LEU A 123 0.11 -10.96 10.49
N ASN A 124 0.11 -11.83 11.50
CA ASN A 124 1.28 -12.63 11.91
C ASN A 124 2.58 -11.80 12.11
N GLY A 125 2.46 -10.59 12.66
CA GLY A 125 3.59 -9.70 12.92
C GLY A 125 4.15 -8.99 11.68
N GLN A 126 3.55 -9.20 10.51
CA GLN A 126 3.91 -8.50 9.28
C GLN A 126 2.83 -7.50 8.90
N LYS A 127 3.25 -6.34 8.39
CA LYS A 127 2.35 -5.35 7.84
C LYS A 127 1.90 -5.79 6.45
N VAL A 128 0.59 -5.85 6.24
CA VAL A 128 -0.01 -6.38 5.02
C VAL A 128 -1.10 -5.45 4.49
N MET A 129 -1.36 -5.56 3.19
CA MET A 129 -2.56 -5.06 2.54
C MET A 129 -3.39 -6.26 2.11
N ALA A 130 -4.65 -6.29 2.55
CA ALA A 130 -5.63 -7.27 2.14
C ALA A 130 -6.68 -6.60 1.24
N VAL A 131 -7.02 -7.26 0.13
CA VAL A 131 -8.08 -6.85 -0.78
C VAL A 131 -9.04 -8.02 -0.93
N ALA A 132 -10.33 -7.77 -0.76
CA ALA A 132 -11.36 -8.80 -0.89
C ALA A 132 -12.42 -8.42 -1.93
N ASN A 133 -12.91 -9.42 -2.66
CA ASN A 133 -13.93 -9.26 -3.70
C ASN A 133 -15.00 -10.36 -3.57
N PRO A 134 -16.29 -10.03 -3.78
CA PRO A 134 -17.37 -11.02 -3.71
C PRO A 134 -17.19 -12.13 -4.75
N LEU A 135 -17.32 -13.38 -4.31
CA LEU A 135 -17.56 -14.50 -5.22
C LEU A 135 -19.06 -14.64 -5.42
N LYS A 136 -19.49 -14.69 -6.68
CA LYS A 136 -20.91 -14.73 -7.05
C LYS A 136 -21.27 -16.01 -7.79
N SER A 137 -22.48 -16.49 -7.56
CA SER A 137 -23.17 -17.46 -8.41
C SER A 137 -24.48 -16.84 -8.87
N GLY A 138 -24.54 -16.46 -10.14
CA GLY A 138 -25.60 -15.57 -10.63
C GLY A 138 -25.57 -14.21 -9.94
N GLU A 139 -26.68 -13.81 -9.33
CA GLU A 139 -26.79 -12.56 -8.54
C GLU A 139 -26.44 -12.74 -7.06
N GLU A 140 -26.24 -13.98 -6.60
CA GLU A 140 -26.05 -14.29 -5.20
C GLU A 140 -24.56 -14.31 -4.82
N ILE A 141 -24.21 -13.65 -3.71
CA ILE A 141 -22.87 -13.70 -3.13
C ILE A 141 -22.74 -15.00 -2.35
N VAL A 142 -21.84 -15.88 -2.79
CA VAL A 142 -21.60 -17.20 -2.18
C VAL A 142 -20.39 -17.24 -1.26
N GLY A 143 -19.59 -16.17 -1.24
CA GLY A 143 -18.43 -16.02 -0.39
C GLY A 143 -17.59 -14.81 -0.79
N ALA A 144 -16.36 -14.73 -0.28
CA ALA A 144 -15.40 -13.70 -0.65
C ALA A 144 -14.06 -14.31 -1.01
N LEU A 145 -13.45 -13.79 -2.07
CA LEU A 145 -12.06 -14.04 -2.42
C LEU A 145 -11.21 -12.93 -1.82
N ARG A 146 -10.12 -13.26 -1.14
CA ARG A 146 -9.22 -12.33 -0.49
C ARG A 146 -7.78 -12.56 -0.92
N PHE A 147 -7.09 -11.49 -1.33
CA PHE A 147 -5.64 -11.46 -1.54
C PHE A 147 -4.96 -10.72 -0.41
N ILE A 148 -3.85 -11.27 0.09
CA ILE A 148 -3.01 -10.67 1.14
C ILE A 148 -1.60 -10.50 0.58
N ALA A 149 -1.12 -9.26 0.57
CA ALA A 149 0.22 -8.91 0.13
C ALA A 149 1.02 -8.29 1.28
N SER A 150 2.26 -8.73 1.45
CA SER A 150 3.19 -8.09 2.38
C SER A 150 3.55 -6.68 1.90
N LEU A 151 3.45 -5.70 2.79
CA LEU A 151 3.91 -4.34 2.52
C LEU A 151 5.42 -4.20 2.69
N SER A 152 6.14 -5.24 3.08
CA SER A 152 7.56 -5.18 3.39
C SER A 152 8.42 -4.72 2.21
N ALA A 153 8.18 -5.26 1.01
CA ALA A 153 8.89 -4.85 -0.20
C ALA A 153 8.55 -3.40 -0.59
N VAL A 154 7.27 -3.04 -0.52
CA VAL A 154 6.78 -1.68 -0.82
C VAL A 154 7.36 -0.65 0.15
N ASP A 155 7.31 -0.92 1.45
CA ASP A 155 7.87 -0.05 2.49
C ASP A 155 9.41 0.06 2.35
N GLN A 156 10.08 -1.01 1.92
CA GLN A 156 11.52 -0.94 1.63
C GLN A 156 11.83 -0.04 0.44
N ASP A 157 11.06 -0.11 -0.65
CA ASP A 157 11.27 0.75 -1.82
C ASP A 157 10.93 2.21 -1.53
N ILE A 158 9.87 2.46 -0.76
CA ILE A 158 9.56 3.79 -0.23
C ILE A 158 10.75 4.33 0.57
N ALA A 159 11.29 3.55 1.51
CA ALA A 159 12.43 3.98 2.33
C ALA A 159 13.70 4.26 1.50
N LYS A 160 13.92 3.55 0.39
CA LYS A 160 15.01 3.86 -0.55
C LYS A 160 14.78 5.21 -1.23
N THR A 161 13.56 5.48 -1.72
CA THR A 161 13.21 6.76 -2.36
C THR A 161 13.28 7.93 -1.36
N GLU A 162 12.78 7.76 -0.14
CA GLU A 162 12.85 8.77 0.93
C GLU A 162 14.30 9.18 1.22
N LYS A 163 15.24 8.22 1.30
CA LYS A 163 16.67 8.53 1.50
C LYS A 163 17.25 9.37 0.37
N ILE A 164 16.83 9.13 -0.88
CA ILE A 164 17.28 9.91 -2.03
C ILE A 164 16.76 11.35 -1.93
N PHE A 165 15.49 11.55 -1.56
CA PHE A 165 14.94 12.89 -1.40
C PHE A 165 15.65 13.66 -0.28
N ILE A 166 15.79 13.07 0.91
CA ILE A 166 16.53 13.69 2.02
C ILE A 166 17.95 14.09 1.59
N PHE A 167 18.65 13.22 0.84
CA PHE A 167 19.97 13.54 0.31
C PHE A 167 19.96 14.74 -0.64
N ILE A 168 18.99 14.80 -1.56
CA ILE A 168 18.80 15.93 -2.47
C ILE A 168 18.47 17.21 -1.68
N GLY A 169 17.56 17.15 -0.71
CA GLY A 169 17.22 18.27 0.17
C GLY A 169 18.43 18.83 0.92
N LEU A 170 19.31 17.95 1.44
CA LEU A 170 20.58 18.37 2.06
C LEU A 170 21.51 19.07 1.07
N LEU A 171 21.64 18.56 -0.16
CA LEU A 171 22.45 19.22 -1.20
C LEU A 171 21.88 20.59 -1.57
N VAL A 172 20.56 20.72 -1.67
CA VAL A 172 19.88 21.99 -1.93
C VAL A 172 20.17 23.00 -0.81
N ILE A 173 20.06 22.58 0.46
CA ILE A 173 20.38 23.44 1.61
C ILE A 173 21.85 23.88 1.57
N LEU A 174 22.78 22.99 1.24
CA LEU A 174 24.21 23.33 1.14
C LEU A 174 24.49 24.34 0.02
N ILE A 175 23.91 24.14 -1.17
CA ILE A 175 24.14 25.03 -2.32
C ILE A 175 23.51 26.40 -2.08
N VAL A 176 22.22 26.43 -1.72
CA VAL A 176 21.48 27.68 -1.51
C VAL A 176 22.00 28.41 -0.27
N GLY A 177 22.35 27.69 0.79
CA GLY A 177 22.97 28.24 1.99
C GLY A 177 24.33 28.87 1.70
N SER A 178 25.17 28.22 0.89
CA SER A 178 26.46 28.78 0.45
C SER A 178 26.28 30.04 -0.40
N MET A 179 25.32 30.04 -1.32
CA MET A 179 24.97 31.24 -2.10
C MET A 179 24.45 32.38 -1.23
N SER A 180 23.63 32.09 -0.21
CA SER A 180 23.13 33.09 0.73
C SER A 180 24.27 33.78 1.50
N ILE A 181 25.27 33.00 1.93
CA ILE A 181 26.47 33.54 2.58
C ILE A 181 27.28 34.40 1.60
N PHE A 182 27.48 33.94 0.36
CA PHE A 182 28.20 34.70 -0.66
C PHE A 182 27.54 36.05 -0.95
N LEU A 183 26.23 36.07 -1.17
CA LEU A 183 25.47 37.31 -1.41
C LEU A 183 25.51 38.28 -0.22
N ALA A 184 25.40 37.75 1.01
CA ALA A 184 25.55 38.56 2.22
C ALA A 184 26.94 39.21 2.36
N ASN A 185 27.97 38.63 1.73
CA ASN A 185 29.31 39.20 1.66
C ASN A 185 29.50 40.22 0.52
N THR A 186 28.65 40.21 -0.51
CA THR A 186 28.73 41.15 -1.64
C THR A 186 27.92 42.43 -1.41
N ILE A 187 26.80 42.36 -0.69
CA ILE A 187 25.90 43.53 -0.46
C ILE A 187 26.41 44.49 0.62
N VAL A 188 27.26 44.00 1.54
CA VAL A 188 27.74 44.75 2.71
C VAL A 188 29.26 44.91 2.65
#